data_AF-A0A7K2XCX1-F1
#
_entry.id   AF-A0A7K2XCX1-F1
#
_cell.length_a   1.000
_cell.length_b   1.000
_cell.length_c   1.000
_cell.angle_alpha   90.00
_cell.angle_beta   90.00
_cell.angle_gamma   90.00
#
_symmetry.space_group_name_H-M   'P 1'
#
loop_
_entity.id
_entity.type
_entity.pdbx_description
1 polymer ?
#
loop_
_entity_poly.entity_id
_entity_poly.type
_entity_poly.pdbx_seq_one_letter_code
_entity_poly.pdbx_strand_id
1 'polypeptide(L)'
;QGGNNNAYCQDNEIGWLDWSLPEDPGRAQLLALSRRLLALRHRHPVLRRRAFFSGRPQRADGLRDLAWFTAEGAEMTEGDWYARTGTLGLYLSGRDIPGRDARGERITDDSFLAVLHSGHRPLDFRLPGPPWAETYELVVDTAREDQSGPPGTVHRGGEVLPVGARSVVLLRVSR
;
A
#
# COMPACT_ATOMS: atom_id res chain seq x y z
N GLN A 1 -5.78 -25.41 9.90
CA GLN A 1 -7.11 -25.87 9.41
C GLN A 1 -7.08 -26.78 8.17
N GLY A 2 -5.96 -26.98 7.46
CA GLY A 2 -5.89 -28.00 6.38
C GLY A 2 -6.90 -27.83 5.23
N GLY A 3 -7.32 -26.60 4.94
CA GLY A 3 -8.37 -26.30 3.95
C GLY A 3 -9.81 -26.28 4.49
N ASN A 4 -10.03 -26.66 5.76
CA ASN A 4 -11.34 -26.50 6.40
C ASN A 4 -11.64 -25.01 6.64
N ASN A 5 -12.67 -24.47 5.97
CA ASN A 5 -13.11 -23.08 6.13
C ASN A 5 -14.19 -22.88 7.21
N ASN A 6 -14.51 -23.92 7.99
CA ASN A 6 -15.59 -23.93 8.99
C ASN A 6 -15.25 -24.80 10.23
N ALA A 7 -14.10 -24.55 10.87
CA ALA A 7 -13.61 -25.34 11.99
C ALA A 7 -14.28 -25.03 13.37
N TYR A 8 -15.55 -24.63 13.39
CA TYR A 8 -16.22 -24.09 14.58
C TYR A 8 -16.36 -25.10 15.75
N CYS A 9 -16.38 -26.40 15.45
CA CYS A 9 -16.51 -27.48 16.43
C CYS A 9 -15.22 -28.27 16.67
N GLN A 10 -14.06 -27.74 16.21
CA GLN A 10 -12.77 -28.42 16.28
C GLN A 10 -11.96 -27.89 17.47
N ASP A 11 -12.12 -28.53 18.63
CA ASP A 11 -11.23 -28.32 19.78
C ASP A 11 -10.08 -29.33 19.77
N ASN A 12 -9.17 -29.14 18.82
CA ASN A 12 -7.97 -29.94 18.59
C ASN A 12 -6.95 -29.12 17.78
N GLU A 13 -5.86 -29.75 17.33
CA GLU A 13 -4.77 -29.12 16.59
C GLU A 13 -5.21 -28.41 15.29
N ILE A 14 -6.40 -28.72 14.74
CA ILE A 14 -6.97 -27.99 13.60
C ILE A 14 -7.36 -26.56 14.00
N GLY A 15 -7.88 -26.38 15.22
CA GLY A 15 -8.38 -25.12 15.78
C GLY A 15 -7.41 -24.41 16.71
N TRP A 16 -6.45 -25.13 17.30
CA TRP A 16 -5.43 -24.53 18.18
C TRP A 16 -4.44 -23.65 17.42
N LEU A 17 -3.89 -22.64 18.12
CA LEU A 17 -2.81 -21.81 17.59
C LEU A 17 -1.47 -22.52 17.80
N ASP A 18 -0.81 -22.83 16.68
CA ASP A 18 0.57 -23.30 16.69
C ASP A 18 1.50 -22.12 16.98
N TRP A 19 2.29 -22.20 18.04
CA TRP A 19 3.24 -21.15 18.42
C TRP A 19 4.66 -21.39 17.89
N SER A 20 4.92 -22.58 17.32
CA SER A 20 6.20 -22.90 16.66
C SER A 20 6.31 -22.31 15.26
N LEU A 21 5.21 -21.74 14.72
CA LEU A 21 5.17 -21.15 13.38
C LEU A 21 6.36 -20.24 13.03
N PRO A 22 6.86 -19.36 13.93
CA PRO A 22 8.00 -18.50 13.61
C PRO A 22 9.33 -19.24 13.40
N GLU A 23 9.43 -20.53 13.73
CA GLU A 23 10.62 -21.35 13.48
C GLU A 23 10.72 -21.76 12.00
N ASP A 24 9.60 -21.81 11.28
CA ASP A 24 9.58 -22.00 9.82
C ASP A 24 9.94 -20.68 9.11
N PRO A 25 10.94 -20.67 8.21
CA PRO A 25 11.37 -19.43 7.56
C PRO A 25 10.27 -18.68 6.81
N GLY A 26 9.36 -19.38 6.11
CA GLY A 26 8.28 -18.73 5.36
C GLY A 26 7.27 -18.05 6.29
N ARG A 27 6.86 -18.74 7.35
CA ARG A 27 5.95 -18.22 8.38
C ARG A 27 6.60 -17.10 9.19
N ALA A 28 7.91 -17.16 9.44
CA ALA A 28 8.67 -16.07 10.07
C ALA A 28 8.60 -14.77 9.23
N GLN A 29 8.76 -14.86 7.91
CA GLN A 29 8.65 -13.71 7.02
C GLN A 29 7.23 -13.14 6.96
N LEU A 30 6.20 -14.01 6.95
CA LEU A 30 4.81 -13.55 7.05
C LEU A 30 4.52 -12.80 8.36
N LEU A 31 5.04 -13.30 9.48
CA LEU A 31 4.94 -12.62 10.77
C LEU A 31 5.68 -11.27 10.76
N ALA A 32 6.88 -11.21 10.18
CA ALA A 32 7.66 -9.98 10.05
C ALA A 32 6.93 -8.93 9.19
N LEU A 33 6.40 -9.34 8.03
CA LEU A 33 5.58 -8.50 7.16
C LEU A 33 4.35 -7.99 7.90
N SER A 34 3.60 -8.88 8.55
CA SER A 34 2.38 -8.53 9.29
C SER A 34 2.64 -7.49 10.38
N ARG A 35 3.71 -7.69 11.17
CA ARG A 35 4.16 -6.72 12.19
C ARG A 35 4.48 -5.36 11.57
N ARG A 36 5.21 -5.34 10.45
CA ARG A 36 5.58 -4.10 9.76
C ARG A 36 4.35 -3.37 9.19
N LEU A 37 3.41 -4.09 8.58
CA LEU A 37 2.18 -3.50 8.05
C LEU A 37 1.32 -2.89 9.16
N LEU A 38 1.19 -3.57 10.31
CA LEU A 38 0.49 -3.04 11.47
C LEU A 38 1.19 -1.78 12.02
N ALA A 39 2.52 -1.80 12.14
CA ALA A 39 3.30 -0.65 12.58
C ALA A 39 3.15 0.55 11.62
N LEU A 40 3.22 0.31 10.31
CA LEU A 40 2.98 1.33 9.28
C LEU A 40 1.59 1.94 9.41
N ARG A 41 0.55 1.11 9.47
CA ARG A 41 -0.84 1.56 9.65
C ARG A 41 -1.02 2.38 10.92
N HIS A 42 -0.38 1.99 12.03
CA HIS A 42 -0.46 2.71 13.29
C HIS A 42 0.23 4.08 13.21
N ARG A 43 1.45 4.10 12.65
CA ARG A 43 2.31 5.29 12.55
C ARG A 43 1.79 6.35 11.59
N HIS A 44 1.11 5.93 10.51
CA HIS A 44 0.70 6.83 9.43
C HIS A 44 -0.82 7.05 9.41
N PRO A 45 -1.35 8.17 9.97
CA PRO A 45 -2.77 8.50 9.93
C PRO A 45 -3.40 8.46 8.54
N VAL A 46 -2.66 8.72 7.46
CA VAL A 46 -3.19 8.66 6.09
C VAL A 46 -3.69 7.26 5.71
N LEU A 47 -3.09 6.21 6.30
CA LEU A 47 -3.46 4.80 6.10
C LEU A 47 -4.61 4.34 7.02
N ARG A 48 -5.10 5.21 7.91
CA ARG A 48 -6.17 4.90 8.89
C ARG A 48 -7.10 6.08 9.16
N ARG A 49 -7.42 6.86 8.12
CA ARG A 49 -8.32 8.01 8.21
C ARG A 49 -9.69 7.61 8.77
N ARG A 50 -10.30 8.54 9.53
CA ARG A 50 -11.66 8.40 10.08
C ARG A 50 -12.75 8.93 9.14
N ALA A 51 -12.35 9.61 8.07
CA ALA A 51 -13.23 10.19 7.06
C ALA A 51 -12.75 9.76 5.67
N PHE A 52 -13.70 9.63 4.75
CA PHE A 52 -13.43 9.30 3.36
C PHE A 52 -12.51 10.33 2.69
N PHE A 53 -11.83 9.90 1.64
CA PHE A 53 -11.12 10.78 0.72
C PHE A 53 -12.12 11.51 -0.17
N SER A 54 -11.83 12.75 -0.52
CA SER A 54 -12.70 13.57 -1.35
C SER A 54 -12.48 13.34 -2.85
N GLY A 55 -11.25 12.97 -3.24
CA GLY A 55 -10.82 12.93 -4.64
C GLY A 55 -10.82 14.32 -5.30
N ARG A 56 -10.81 15.40 -4.53
CA ARG A 56 -10.85 16.79 -5.01
C ARG A 56 -9.61 17.55 -4.55
N PRO A 57 -9.18 18.58 -5.30
CA PRO A 57 -8.14 19.48 -4.84
C PRO A 57 -8.48 20.07 -3.46
N GLN A 58 -7.57 19.94 -2.50
CA GLN A 58 -7.76 20.45 -1.13
C GLN A 58 -6.96 21.74 -0.87
N ARG A 59 -6.01 22.07 -1.77
CA ARG A 59 -5.11 23.22 -1.66
C ARG A 59 -4.99 23.95 -2.99
N ALA A 60 -4.40 25.14 -2.93
CA ALA A 60 -4.15 25.98 -4.10
C ALA A 60 -3.17 25.35 -5.11
N ASP A 61 -2.39 24.34 -4.70
CA ASP A 61 -1.54 23.55 -5.60
C ASP A 61 -2.32 22.59 -6.50
N GLY A 62 -3.65 22.52 -6.36
CA GLY A 62 -4.53 21.78 -7.26
C GLY A 62 -4.55 20.27 -7.02
N LEU A 63 -3.80 19.76 -6.03
CA LEU A 63 -3.61 18.33 -5.85
C LEU A 63 -4.70 17.72 -4.98
N ARG A 64 -5.17 16.56 -5.45
CA ARG A 64 -6.25 15.81 -4.80
C ARG A 64 -5.72 15.09 -3.56
N ASP A 65 -6.57 14.90 -2.57
CA ASP A 65 -6.23 14.08 -1.39
C ASP A 65 -6.11 12.58 -1.71
N LEU A 66 -6.61 12.17 -2.88
CA LEU A 66 -6.60 10.83 -3.45
C LEU A 66 -6.51 10.91 -4.97
N ALA A 67 -5.69 10.07 -5.58
CA ALA A 67 -5.69 9.85 -7.03
C ALA A 67 -5.45 8.39 -7.37
N TRP A 68 -6.02 7.94 -8.48
CA TRP A 68 -5.86 6.59 -8.99
C TRP A 68 -5.09 6.62 -10.30
N PHE A 69 -4.22 5.64 -10.52
CA PHE A 69 -3.34 5.58 -11.68
C PHE A 69 -3.44 4.25 -12.40
N THR A 70 -3.35 4.30 -13.73
CA THR A 70 -3.14 3.13 -14.57
C THR A 70 -1.71 2.60 -14.42
N ALA A 71 -1.41 1.43 -15.00
CA ALA A 71 -0.05 0.89 -14.99
C ALA A 71 0.94 1.79 -15.74
N GLU A 72 0.45 2.61 -16.68
CA GLU A 72 1.21 3.57 -17.47
C GLU A 72 1.46 4.88 -16.70
N GLY A 73 1.03 4.99 -15.43
CA GLY A 73 1.27 6.15 -14.58
C GLY A 73 0.40 7.36 -14.89
N ALA A 74 -0.64 7.18 -15.72
CA ALA A 74 -1.65 8.20 -16.01
C ALA A 74 -2.75 8.19 -14.94
N GLU A 75 -3.25 9.37 -14.55
CA GLU A 75 -4.43 9.45 -13.67
C GLU A 75 -5.62 8.80 -14.37
N MET A 76 -6.32 7.91 -13.68
CA MET A 76 -7.44 7.16 -14.24
C MET A 76 -8.60 8.08 -14.61
N THR A 77 -9.11 7.88 -15.82
CA THR A 77 -10.33 8.50 -16.32
C THR A 77 -11.55 7.66 -15.94
N GLU A 78 -12.76 8.18 -16.19
CA GLU A 78 -14.00 7.41 -16.01
C GLU A 78 -14.00 6.09 -16.81
N GLY A 79 -13.48 6.10 -18.04
CA GLY A 79 -13.42 4.91 -18.89
C GLY A 79 -12.52 3.81 -18.32
N ASP A 80 -11.43 4.18 -17.67
CA ASP A 80 -10.47 3.23 -17.09
C ASP A 80 -11.09 2.42 -15.93
N TRP A 81 -12.07 2.98 -15.22
CA TRP A 81 -12.80 2.28 -14.16
C TRP A 81 -13.63 1.10 -14.66
N TYR A 82 -14.07 1.16 -15.91
CA TYR A 82 -14.85 0.08 -16.55
C TYR A 82 -13.98 -0.84 -17.39
N ALA A 83 -12.69 -0.54 -17.53
CA ALA A 83 -11.73 -1.42 -18.19
C ALA A 83 -11.40 -2.63 -17.31
N ARG A 84 -11.13 -3.78 -17.95
CA ARG A 84 -10.62 -4.96 -17.23
C ARG A 84 -9.13 -4.77 -16.90
N THR A 85 -8.84 -4.11 -15.79
CA THR A 85 -7.48 -3.99 -15.26
C THR A 85 -7.27 -4.88 -14.05
N GLY A 86 -6.10 -5.53 -13.99
CA GLY A 86 -5.62 -6.25 -12.81
C GLY A 86 -4.69 -5.42 -11.94
N THR A 87 -4.43 -4.16 -12.30
CA THR A 87 -3.40 -3.30 -11.69
C THR A 87 -3.92 -1.90 -11.47
N LEU A 88 -3.73 -1.39 -10.25
CA LEU A 88 -4.13 -0.03 -9.89
C LEU A 88 -3.03 0.62 -9.05
N GLY A 89 -2.69 1.87 -9.37
CA GLY A 89 -1.95 2.76 -8.48
C GLY A 89 -2.92 3.60 -7.64
N LEU A 90 -2.65 3.74 -6.35
CA LEU A 90 -3.47 4.48 -5.39
C LEU A 90 -2.58 5.47 -4.65
N TYR A 91 -2.69 6.75 -4.97
CA TYR A 91 -2.01 7.82 -4.27
C TYR A 91 -2.86 8.34 -3.11
N LEU A 92 -2.23 8.51 -1.95
CA LEU A 92 -2.84 8.99 -0.71
C LEU A 92 -2.06 10.21 -0.21
N SER A 93 -2.70 11.38 -0.18
CA SER A 93 -2.07 12.61 0.33
C SER A 93 -2.07 12.63 1.86
N GLY A 94 -0.88 12.68 2.47
CA GLY A 94 -0.71 12.89 3.91
C GLY A 94 -0.91 14.34 4.35
N ARG A 95 -0.98 15.30 3.41
CA ARG A 95 -1.05 16.75 3.70
C ARG A 95 -2.46 17.24 4.02
N ASP A 96 -3.48 16.49 3.62
CA ASP A 96 -4.88 16.91 3.58
C ASP A 96 -5.79 15.90 4.31
N ILE A 97 -5.35 15.49 5.50
CA ILE A 97 -6.11 14.57 6.35
C ILE A 97 -7.19 15.38 7.09
N PRO A 98 -8.49 15.11 6.88
CA PRO A 98 -9.56 15.82 7.55
C PRO A 98 -9.56 15.57 9.06
N GLY A 99 -9.92 16.60 9.81
CA GLY A 99 -10.01 16.56 11.27
C GLY A 99 -8.82 17.20 11.97
N ARG A 100 -8.84 17.10 13.29
CA ARG A 100 -7.82 17.61 14.19
C ARG A 100 -7.47 16.54 15.22
N ASP A 101 -6.26 16.58 15.75
CA ASP A 101 -5.84 15.68 16.81
C ASP A 101 -6.47 16.05 18.17
N ALA A 102 -6.12 15.32 19.22
CA ALA A 102 -6.65 15.55 20.57
C ALA A 102 -6.30 16.95 21.15
N ARG A 103 -5.31 17.64 20.58
CA ARG A 103 -4.88 18.99 20.96
C ARG A 103 -5.52 20.06 20.07
N GLY A 104 -6.31 19.66 19.08
CA GLY A 104 -6.88 20.56 18.09
C GLY A 104 -5.93 20.89 16.95
N GLU A 105 -4.80 20.20 16.82
CA GLU A 105 -3.83 20.47 15.75
C GLU A 105 -4.20 19.78 14.45
N ARG A 106 -3.73 20.32 13.32
CA ARG A 106 -3.94 19.71 12.00
C ARG A 106 -3.22 18.35 11.95
N ILE A 107 -3.92 17.34 11.46
CA ILE A 107 -3.30 16.03 11.21
C ILE A 107 -2.59 16.10 9.86
N THR A 108 -1.30 15.80 9.85
CA THR A 108 -0.47 15.66 8.64
C THR A 108 0.38 14.41 8.72
N ASP A 109 0.82 13.91 7.57
CA ASP A 109 1.59 12.68 7.42
C ASP A 109 2.43 12.71 6.14
N ASP A 110 3.26 11.70 5.95
CA ASP A 110 3.86 11.37 4.66
C ASP A 110 2.75 11.00 3.66
N SER A 111 3.00 11.26 2.37
CA SER A 111 2.14 10.77 1.28
C SER A 111 2.63 9.40 0.79
N PHE A 112 1.71 8.58 0.25
CA PHE A 112 2.04 7.24 -0.23
C PHE A 112 1.44 6.95 -1.60
N LEU A 113 2.10 6.08 -2.36
CA LEU A 113 1.56 5.41 -3.52
C LEU A 113 1.53 3.91 -3.25
N ALA A 114 0.35 3.30 -3.28
CA ALA A 114 0.19 1.85 -3.26
C ALA A 114 -0.06 1.33 -4.68
N VAL A 115 0.70 0.34 -5.12
CA VAL A 115 0.44 -0.39 -6.37
C VAL A 115 -0.14 -1.75 -6.01
N LEU A 116 -1.36 -2.01 -6.47
CA LEU A 116 -2.09 -3.25 -6.24
C LEU A 116 -2.09 -4.04 -7.55
N HIS A 117 -1.31 -5.12 -7.62
CA HIS A 117 -1.21 -5.93 -8.82
C HIS A 117 -1.71 -7.35 -8.58
N SER A 118 -2.88 -7.67 -9.15
CA SER A 118 -3.52 -8.99 -9.06
C SER A 118 -3.14 -9.95 -10.19
N GLY A 119 -2.41 -9.46 -11.20
CA GLY A 119 -2.02 -10.25 -12.37
C GLY A 119 -1.06 -11.38 -12.02
N HIS A 120 -1.13 -12.46 -12.80
CA HIS A 120 -0.29 -13.65 -12.60
C HIS A 120 1.08 -13.55 -13.27
N ARG A 121 1.35 -12.47 -14.02
CA ARG A 121 2.64 -12.15 -14.62
C ARG A 121 3.12 -10.82 -14.06
N PRO A 122 4.43 -10.64 -13.84
CA PRO A 122 4.96 -9.34 -13.50
C PRO A 122 4.68 -8.32 -14.61
N LEU A 123 4.72 -7.04 -14.26
CA LEU A 123 4.59 -5.94 -15.21
C LEU A 123 5.49 -4.78 -14.84
N ASP A 124 5.60 -3.85 -15.77
CA ASP A 124 6.26 -2.57 -15.60
C ASP A 124 5.24 -1.50 -15.25
N PHE A 125 5.34 -0.93 -14.05
CA PHE A 125 4.48 0.14 -13.58
C PHE A 125 5.22 1.47 -13.68
N ARG A 126 4.71 2.44 -14.43
CA ARG A 126 5.31 3.78 -14.51
C ARG A 126 4.87 4.61 -13.31
N LEU A 127 5.84 5.05 -12.51
CA LEU A 127 5.61 5.91 -11.36
C LEU A 127 5.11 7.29 -11.83
N PRO A 128 4.03 7.84 -11.27
CA PRO A 128 3.57 9.19 -11.58
C PRO A 128 4.68 10.22 -11.31
N GLY A 129 5.00 11.06 -12.29
CA GLY A 129 5.98 12.13 -12.14
C GLY A 129 5.39 13.39 -11.48
N PRO A 130 6.08 14.54 -11.58
CA PRO A 130 5.50 15.83 -11.24
C PRO A 130 4.13 16.04 -11.93
N PRO A 131 3.14 16.64 -11.25
CA PRO A 131 3.25 17.25 -9.93
C PRO A 131 3.14 16.25 -8.78
N TRP A 132 2.98 14.94 -8.97
CA TRP A 132 2.67 13.98 -7.89
C TRP A 132 3.83 13.68 -6.95
N ALA A 133 5.04 13.53 -7.51
CA ALA A 133 6.24 13.21 -6.75
C ALA A 133 7.50 13.62 -7.51
N GLU A 134 8.56 13.93 -6.77
CA GLU A 134 9.92 13.97 -7.29
C GLU A 134 10.58 12.59 -7.15
N THR A 135 10.40 11.95 -5.99
CA THR A 135 10.94 10.62 -5.69
C THR A 135 9.98 9.75 -4.89
N TYR A 136 10.22 8.45 -4.96
CA TYR A 136 9.49 7.41 -4.25
C TYR A 136 10.46 6.49 -3.53
N GLU A 137 10.32 6.34 -2.23
CA GLU A 137 11.05 5.33 -1.46
C GLU A 137 10.20 4.07 -1.32
N LEU A 138 10.75 2.93 -1.70
CA LEU A 138 10.10 1.63 -1.59
C LEU A 138 10.04 1.18 -0.11
N VAL A 139 8.84 1.13 0.45
CA VAL A 139 8.60 0.80 1.87
C VAL A 139 8.16 -0.66 2.04
N VAL A 140 7.31 -1.15 1.14
CA VAL A 140 6.83 -2.54 1.12
C VAL A 140 6.84 -3.05 -0.31
N ASP A 141 7.30 -4.28 -0.49
CA ASP A 141 7.10 -5.07 -1.70
C ASP A 141 6.83 -6.51 -1.26
N THR A 142 5.60 -7.00 -1.47
CA THR A 142 5.22 -8.35 -1.06
C THR A 142 5.78 -9.44 -1.96
N ALA A 143 6.39 -9.11 -3.10
CA ALA A 143 7.07 -10.06 -3.97
C ALA A 143 8.46 -10.46 -3.46
N ARG A 144 9.02 -9.70 -2.49
CA ARG A 144 10.31 -10.02 -1.87
C ARG A 144 10.20 -11.18 -0.88
N GLU A 145 11.24 -12.01 -0.84
CA GLU A 145 11.35 -13.08 0.16
C GLU A 145 11.65 -12.52 1.56
N ASP A 146 12.62 -11.61 1.66
CA ASP A 146 12.96 -10.95 2.91
C ASP A 146 12.01 -9.79 3.21
N GLN A 147 11.27 -9.94 4.30
CA GLN A 147 10.30 -9.00 4.84
C GLN A 147 10.71 -8.45 6.20
N SER A 148 11.94 -8.69 6.66
CA SER A 148 12.44 -8.24 7.97
C SER A 148 12.54 -6.71 8.09
N GLY A 149 12.73 -6.00 6.98
CA GLY A 149 12.88 -4.54 6.95
C GLY A 149 12.37 -3.88 5.66
N PRO A 150 12.25 -2.55 5.63
CA PRO A 150 11.90 -1.81 4.42
C PRO A 150 12.99 -1.96 3.35
N PRO A 151 12.64 -2.10 2.07
CA PRO A 151 13.59 -2.07 0.97
C PRO A 151 14.47 -0.82 0.95
N GLY A 152 13.87 0.36 1.13
CA GLY A 152 14.57 1.65 1.19
C GLY A 152 15.10 2.16 -0.16
N THR A 153 14.96 1.39 -1.25
CA THR A 153 15.33 1.82 -2.60
C THR A 153 14.54 3.06 -3.01
N VAL A 154 15.19 4.06 -3.59
CA VAL A 154 14.56 5.30 -4.04
C VAL A 154 14.51 5.33 -5.56
N HIS A 155 13.32 5.61 -6.10
CA HIS A 155 13.02 5.77 -7.52
C HIS A 155 12.63 7.22 -7.82
N ARG A 156 12.84 7.66 -9.06
CA ARG A 156 12.39 8.99 -9.50
C ARG A 156 10.94 8.94 -9.99
N GLY A 157 10.23 10.05 -9.85
CA GLY A 157 8.95 10.23 -10.55
C GLY A 157 9.11 10.09 -12.06
N GLY A 158 8.21 9.35 -12.71
CA GLY A 158 8.27 9.01 -14.14
C GLY A 158 9.09 7.76 -14.48
N GLU A 159 9.85 7.21 -13.52
CA GLU A 159 10.60 5.97 -13.67
C GLU A 159 9.66 4.76 -13.80
N VAL A 160 10.14 3.70 -14.48
CA VAL A 160 9.44 2.43 -14.57
C VAL A 160 9.91 1.52 -13.43
N LEU A 161 8.96 1.07 -12.61
CA LEU A 161 9.16 0.14 -11.53
C LEU A 161 8.66 -1.26 -11.93
N PRO A 162 9.53 -2.28 -11.96
CA PRO A 162 9.09 -3.66 -12.11
C PRO A 162 8.27 -4.10 -10.89
N VAL A 163 7.06 -4.61 -11.12
CA VAL A 163 6.15 -5.09 -10.09
C VAL A 163 5.94 -6.60 -10.27
N GLY A 164 6.23 -7.37 -9.21
CA GLY A 164 6.08 -8.83 -9.22
C GLY A 164 4.63 -9.27 -9.40
N ALA A 165 4.42 -10.49 -9.92
CA ALA A 165 3.08 -11.07 -10.04
C ALA A 165 2.38 -11.16 -8.67
N ARG A 166 1.06 -10.92 -8.63
CA ARG A 166 0.21 -11.04 -7.42
C ARG A 166 0.78 -10.34 -6.20
N SER A 167 1.23 -9.10 -6.38
CA SER A 167 1.95 -8.36 -5.35
C SER A 167 1.29 -7.03 -5.01
N VAL A 168 1.66 -6.52 -3.85
CA VAL A 168 1.36 -5.16 -3.40
C VAL A 168 2.68 -4.46 -3.14
N VAL A 169 2.81 -3.26 -3.69
CA VAL A 169 3.94 -2.36 -3.44
C VAL A 169 3.43 -1.12 -2.72
N LEU A 170 4.15 -0.65 -1.71
CA LEU A 170 3.89 0.62 -1.04
C LEU A 170 5.13 1.48 -1.11
N LEU A 171 4.98 2.68 -1.66
CA LEU A 171 6.03 3.67 -1.77
C LEU A 171 5.68 4.92 -0.96
N ARG A 172 6.65 5.45 -0.22
CA ARG A 172 6.57 6.77 0.41
C ARG A 172 6.97 7.82 -0.61
N VAL A 173 6.18 8.88 -0.71
CA VAL A 173 6.39 9.95 -1.68
C VAL A 173 7.21 11.08 -1.06
N SER A 174 8.21 11.55 -1.80
CA SER A 174 8.86 12.84 -1.56
C SER A 174 8.66 13.76 -2.76
N ARG A 175 8.49 15.05 -2.47
CA ARG A 175 8.29 16.14 -3.42
C ARG A 175 9.30 17.23 -3.18
#